data_AF-A0A951Z1N2-F1
#
_entry.id   AF-A0A951Z1N2-F1
#
_cell.length_a   1.000
_cell.length_b   1.000
_cell.length_c   1.000
_cell.angle_alpha   90.00
_cell.angle_beta   90.00
_cell.angle_gamma   90.00
#
_symmetry.space_group_name_H-M   'P 1'
#
loop_
_entity.id
_entity.type
_entity.pdbx_description
1 polymer ?
#
loop_
_entity_poly.entity_id
_entity_poly.type
_entity_poly.pdbx_seq_one_letter_code
_entity_poly.pdbx_strand_id
1 'polypeptide(L)'
;VDEADFDAERWYAILGQERVSVWYTAPTAVRMMMKSGAEAARRHAFPKLRFIASVGEPLNPQAVSWGVEAFDLPIHDNWWQTETGGIMIANFPSLDIRPGSMGKPLPGIEAAIVRRTPEGGAEPVDDPAFEGELALRAGWPSMFRTYLNEEARYRKCFSGDWYLTGDLARRDADGYYWFLGRADDMIKSAGHLIGPFEVESALMEHPAVHEAGVIGKPDPIVGEVVKAFVALKAGFVPGEALQRELLGFARKRLGAAVAPKEIDLVASLPKTRSGKIMRRLLKARELGLPEGDTSTLEST
;
A
#
# COMPACT_ATOMS: atom_id res chain seq x y z
N VAL A 1 19.87 -16.68 8.96
CA VAL A 1 19.23 -15.81 7.95
C VAL A 1 18.74 -16.75 6.87
N ASP A 2 17.44 -16.74 6.57
CA ASP A 2 16.88 -17.54 5.47
C ASP A 2 17.12 -16.74 4.17
N GLU A 3 17.95 -17.28 3.28
CA GLU A 3 18.34 -16.64 2.01
C GLU A 3 17.58 -17.21 0.80
N ALA A 4 16.70 -18.19 1.02
CA ALA A 4 15.97 -18.84 -0.06
C ALA A 4 14.68 -18.08 -0.44
N ASP A 5 14.21 -18.32 -1.67
CA ASP A 5 12.93 -17.77 -2.16
C ASP A 5 11.79 -18.09 -1.20
N PHE A 6 10.80 -17.20 -1.18
CA PHE A 6 9.66 -17.32 -0.26
C PHE A 6 8.98 -18.68 -0.40
N ASP A 7 8.82 -19.38 0.74
CA ASP A 7 8.04 -20.60 0.86
C ASP A 7 7.24 -20.57 2.18
N ALA A 8 5.92 -20.70 2.07
CA ALA A 8 5.03 -20.52 3.22
C ALA A 8 5.23 -21.61 4.30
N GLU A 9 5.41 -22.87 3.90
CA GLU A 9 5.61 -23.98 4.83
C GLU A 9 6.93 -23.84 5.60
N ARG A 10 8.01 -23.45 4.92
CA ARG A 10 9.29 -23.14 5.55
C ARG A 10 9.16 -22.00 6.55
N TRP A 11 8.45 -20.94 6.20
CA TRP A 11 8.23 -19.81 7.11
C TRP A 11 7.39 -20.20 8.32
N TYR A 12 6.34 -21.00 8.17
CA TYR A 12 5.59 -21.54 9.31
C TYR A 12 6.48 -22.39 10.22
N ALA A 13 7.31 -23.26 9.64
CA ALA A 13 8.26 -24.08 10.38
C ALA A 13 9.27 -23.20 11.15
N ILE A 14 9.83 -22.16 10.53
CA ILE A 14 10.74 -21.21 11.17
C ILE A 14 10.06 -20.53 12.37
N LEU A 15 8.84 -20.01 12.19
CA LEU A 15 8.10 -19.34 13.27
C LEU A 15 7.94 -20.24 14.50
N GLY A 16 7.61 -21.52 14.28
CA GLY A 16 7.45 -22.51 15.34
C GLY A 16 8.77 -22.99 15.96
N GLN A 17 9.70 -23.46 15.14
CA GLN A 17 10.96 -24.10 15.55
C GLN A 17 11.91 -23.11 16.23
N GLU A 18 12.07 -21.91 15.65
CA GLU A 18 12.90 -20.85 16.23
C GLU A 18 12.17 -20.09 17.35
N ARG A 19 10.93 -20.48 17.67
CA ARG A 19 10.12 -19.91 18.75
C ARG A 19 10.02 -18.39 18.63
N VAL A 20 9.78 -17.92 17.42
CA VAL A 20 9.69 -16.48 17.09
C VAL A 20 8.60 -15.85 17.95
N SER A 21 8.94 -14.73 18.61
CA SER A 21 7.99 -14.01 19.46
C SER A 21 7.38 -12.77 18.80
N VAL A 22 8.15 -12.11 17.94
CA VAL A 22 7.71 -10.96 17.16
C VAL A 22 8.06 -11.22 15.71
N TRP A 23 7.06 -11.20 14.85
CA TRP A 23 7.24 -11.38 13.42
C TRP A 23 6.93 -10.07 12.69
N TYR A 24 7.92 -9.56 11.95
CA TYR A 24 7.81 -8.31 11.20
C TYR A 24 8.11 -8.60 9.73
N THR A 25 7.14 -8.35 8.85
CA THR A 25 7.21 -8.75 7.44
C THR A 25 6.54 -7.75 6.50
N ALA A 26 6.57 -7.99 5.20
CA ALA A 26 5.91 -7.14 4.20
C ALA A 26 4.49 -7.67 3.87
N PRO A 27 3.53 -6.81 3.47
CA PRO A 27 2.22 -7.24 3.00
C PRO A 27 2.27 -8.29 1.89
N THR A 28 3.28 -8.24 1.01
CA THR A 28 3.46 -9.23 -0.06
C THR A 28 3.60 -10.65 0.50
N ALA A 29 4.45 -10.84 1.52
CA ALA A 29 4.64 -12.15 2.14
C ALA A 29 3.33 -12.62 2.80
N VAL A 30 2.62 -11.72 3.47
CA VAL A 30 1.30 -12.00 4.05
C VAL A 30 0.32 -12.46 2.97
N ARG A 31 0.22 -11.74 1.84
CA ARG A 31 -0.63 -12.12 0.70
C ARG A 31 -0.26 -13.50 0.15
N MET A 32 1.03 -13.83 0.09
CA MET A 32 1.48 -15.16 -0.35
C MET A 32 1.07 -16.26 0.62
N MET A 33 1.14 -16.02 1.93
CA MET A 33 0.68 -16.97 2.95
C MET A 33 -0.84 -17.13 2.94
N MET A 34 -1.58 -16.04 2.73
CA MET A 34 -3.04 -16.06 2.56
C MET A 34 -3.49 -16.98 1.41
N LYS A 35 -2.69 -17.11 0.33
CA LYS A 35 -3.02 -18.02 -0.80
C LYS A 35 -3.09 -19.48 -0.37
N SER A 36 -2.29 -19.88 0.62
CA SER A 36 -2.30 -21.23 1.17
C SER A 36 -3.46 -21.47 2.15
N GLY A 37 -4.24 -20.44 2.47
CA GLY A 37 -5.34 -20.48 3.43
C GLY A 37 -4.88 -20.49 4.89
N ALA A 38 -5.79 -20.10 5.80
CA ALA A 38 -5.51 -20.12 7.23
C ALA A 38 -5.27 -21.54 7.77
N GLU A 39 -5.90 -22.56 7.17
CA GLU A 39 -5.71 -23.96 7.54
C GLU A 39 -4.25 -24.42 7.42
N ALA A 40 -3.50 -23.90 6.44
CA ALA A 40 -2.08 -24.19 6.31
C ALA A 40 -1.30 -23.72 7.54
N ALA A 41 -1.53 -22.48 8.00
CA ALA A 41 -0.92 -21.96 9.22
C ALA A 41 -1.34 -22.77 10.46
N ARG A 42 -2.61 -23.15 10.56
CA ARG A 42 -3.18 -23.90 11.70
C ARG A 42 -2.63 -25.32 11.88
N ARG A 43 -1.95 -25.87 10.86
CA ARG A 43 -1.22 -27.16 10.98
C ARG A 43 0.07 -27.04 11.79
N HIS A 44 0.53 -25.82 12.06
CA HIS A 44 1.74 -25.53 12.81
C HIS A 44 1.41 -24.94 14.18
N ALA A 45 2.36 -25.06 15.11
CA ALA A 45 2.27 -24.48 16.44
C ALA A 45 3.23 -23.28 16.56
N PHE A 46 2.73 -22.16 17.09
CA PHE A 46 3.49 -20.92 17.27
C PHE A 46 3.60 -20.55 18.76
N PRO A 47 4.27 -21.36 19.60
CA PRO A 47 4.14 -21.29 21.07
C PRO A 47 4.69 -20.01 21.72
N LYS A 48 5.36 -19.13 20.96
CA LYS A 48 5.91 -17.87 21.45
C LYS A 48 5.43 -16.64 20.68
N LEU A 49 4.76 -16.83 19.55
CA LEU A 49 4.34 -15.72 18.70
C LEU A 49 3.29 -14.89 19.45
N ARG A 50 3.58 -13.60 19.64
CA ARG A 50 2.74 -12.68 20.41
C ARG A 50 2.45 -11.37 19.70
N PHE A 51 3.13 -11.10 18.59
CA PHE A 51 2.96 -9.88 17.82
C PHE A 51 3.36 -10.09 16.36
N ILE A 52 2.51 -9.64 15.45
CA ILE A 52 2.74 -9.67 14.01
C ILE A 52 2.58 -8.25 13.49
N ALA A 53 3.56 -7.76 12.75
CA ALA A 53 3.50 -6.45 12.11
C ALA A 53 3.91 -6.50 10.64
N SER A 54 3.40 -5.52 9.91
CA SER A 54 3.56 -5.36 8.48
C SER A 54 4.23 -4.02 8.14
N VAL A 55 4.99 -3.97 7.04
CA VAL A 55 5.72 -2.77 6.61
C VAL A 55 5.96 -2.69 5.10
N GLY A 56 6.06 -1.46 4.59
CA GLY A 56 6.65 -1.15 3.29
C GLY A 56 5.65 -1.01 2.15
N GLU A 57 4.45 -1.55 2.33
CA GLU A 57 3.29 -1.38 1.44
C GLU A 57 2.03 -1.18 2.29
N PRO A 58 0.95 -0.63 1.72
CA PRO A 58 -0.33 -0.57 2.42
C PRO A 58 -0.84 -1.97 2.76
N LEU A 59 -1.27 -2.17 4.00
CA LEU A 59 -1.83 -3.44 4.45
C LEU A 59 -3.32 -3.52 4.08
N ASN A 60 -3.69 -4.55 3.30
CA ASN A 60 -5.10 -4.78 2.97
C ASN A 60 -5.91 -5.12 4.24
N PRO A 61 -7.11 -4.56 4.44
CA PRO A 61 -8.01 -4.91 5.55
C PRO A 61 -8.17 -6.41 5.80
N GLN A 62 -8.26 -7.23 4.76
CA GLN A 62 -8.42 -8.67 4.86
C GLN A 62 -7.24 -9.37 5.53
N ALA A 63 -6.02 -8.81 5.41
CA ALA A 63 -4.84 -9.37 6.04
C ALA A 63 -4.92 -9.30 7.58
N VAL A 64 -5.58 -8.27 8.12
CA VAL A 64 -5.81 -8.14 9.57
C VAL A 64 -6.71 -9.28 10.05
N SER A 65 -7.85 -9.50 9.38
CA SER A 65 -8.79 -10.58 9.71
C SER A 65 -8.17 -11.95 9.51
N TRP A 66 -7.45 -12.15 8.41
CA TRP A 66 -6.74 -13.40 8.14
C TRP A 66 -5.69 -13.70 9.20
N GLY A 67 -4.97 -12.69 9.72
CA GLY A 67 -4.04 -12.88 10.82
C GLY A 67 -4.71 -13.48 12.05
N VAL A 68 -5.89 -12.97 12.42
CA VAL A 68 -6.68 -13.52 13.53
C VAL A 68 -7.10 -14.97 13.23
N GLU A 69 -7.55 -15.24 12.01
CA GLU A 69 -7.95 -16.59 11.60
C GLU A 69 -6.77 -17.58 11.57
N ALA A 70 -5.59 -17.16 11.14
CA ALA A 70 -4.43 -18.03 10.93
C ALA A 70 -3.57 -18.19 12.20
N PHE A 71 -3.43 -17.15 13.01
CA PHE A 71 -2.48 -17.06 14.12
C PHE A 71 -3.09 -16.66 15.47
N ASP A 72 -4.42 -16.46 15.55
CA ASP A 72 -5.10 -15.85 16.71
C ASP A 72 -4.58 -14.44 17.06
N LEU A 73 -3.93 -13.75 16.11
CA LEU A 73 -3.32 -12.44 16.29
C LEU A 73 -3.58 -11.56 15.07
N PRO A 74 -4.06 -10.31 15.24
CA PRO A 74 -4.18 -9.40 14.12
C PRO A 74 -2.78 -8.98 13.62
N ILE A 75 -2.70 -8.61 12.35
CA ILE A 75 -1.47 -8.05 11.76
C ILE A 75 -1.50 -6.53 11.90
N HIS A 76 -0.51 -5.97 12.59
CA HIS A 76 -0.38 -4.54 12.85
C HIS A 76 0.30 -3.82 11.70
N ASP A 77 -0.30 -2.75 11.17
CA ASP A 77 0.34 -1.93 10.15
C ASP A 77 1.32 -0.89 10.76
N ASN A 78 2.45 -0.68 10.08
CA ASN A 78 3.48 0.31 10.42
C ASN A 78 3.86 1.12 9.18
N TRP A 79 3.57 2.42 9.21
CA TRP A 79 3.95 3.36 8.16
C TRP A 79 5.21 4.16 8.54
N TRP A 80 6.14 4.23 7.57
CA TRP A 80 7.33 5.06 7.58
C TRP A 80 8.01 5.06 6.21
N GLN A 81 9.07 5.86 6.08
CA GLN A 81 9.87 6.00 4.87
C GLN A 81 11.37 5.98 5.21
N THR A 82 12.22 5.73 4.22
CA THR A 82 13.68 5.78 4.40
C THR A 82 14.13 7.11 5.04
N GLU A 83 13.56 8.22 4.58
CA GLU A 83 13.81 9.59 5.05
C GLU A 83 13.41 9.82 6.52
N THR A 84 12.48 9.04 7.03
CA THR A 84 12.00 9.12 8.41
C THR A 84 12.92 8.36 9.38
N GLY A 85 13.70 7.40 8.88
CA GLY A 85 14.67 6.59 9.62
C GLY A 85 14.05 5.51 10.54
N GLY A 86 12.75 5.56 10.81
CA GLY A 86 12.04 4.58 11.63
C GLY A 86 10.53 4.76 11.56
N ILE A 87 9.78 3.89 12.24
CA ILE A 87 8.31 3.91 12.28
C ILE A 87 7.82 5.30 12.70
N MET A 88 6.74 5.80 12.08
CA MET A 88 6.15 7.11 12.38
C MET A 88 4.70 7.01 12.83
N ILE A 89 3.91 6.21 12.12
CA ILE A 89 2.49 5.95 12.42
C ILE A 89 2.32 4.44 12.47
N ALA A 90 1.66 3.93 13.50
CA ALA A 90 1.47 2.49 13.64
C ALA A 90 0.20 2.13 14.42
N ASN A 91 -0.24 0.90 14.19
CA ASN A 91 -1.19 0.20 15.05
C ASN A 91 -0.43 -0.36 16.26
N PHE A 92 -0.47 0.32 17.42
CA PHE A 92 0.15 -0.22 18.64
C PHE A 92 -0.65 -1.40 19.20
N PRO A 93 -0.03 -2.32 19.97
CA PRO A 93 -0.74 -3.39 20.67
C PRO A 93 -1.89 -2.91 21.57
N SER A 94 -1.81 -1.67 22.05
CA SER A 94 -2.80 -1.06 22.94
C SER A 94 -3.94 -0.35 22.20
N LEU A 95 -3.94 -0.33 20.86
CA LEU A 95 -4.97 0.28 20.04
C LEU A 95 -5.92 -0.76 19.48
N ASP A 96 -7.20 -0.41 19.39
CA ASP A 96 -8.13 -1.15 18.55
C ASP A 96 -7.68 -1.01 17.09
N ILE A 97 -7.44 -2.13 16.43
CA ILE A 97 -7.03 -2.10 15.02
C ILE A 97 -8.25 -1.85 14.15
N ARG A 98 -8.18 -0.80 13.33
CA ARG A 98 -9.13 -0.56 12.24
C ARG A 98 -8.53 -1.14 10.96
N PRO A 99 -9.11 -2.23 10.39
CA PRO A 99 -8.56 -2.82 9.16
C PRO A 99 -8.41 -1.79 8.04
N GLY A 100 -7.19 -1.65 7.51
CA GLY A 100 -6.83 -0.66 6.49
C GLY A 100 -6.34 0.69 7.00
N SER A 101 -6.36 0.94 8.31
CA SER A 101 -5.74 2.12 8.92
C SER A 101 -4.28 1.86 9.28
N MET A 102 -3.44 2.88 9.12
CA MET A 102 -2.05 2.88 9.59
C MET A 102 -1.95 2.99 11.13
N GLY A 103 -3.05 3.28 11.82
CA GLY A 103 -3.07 3.52 13.27
C GLY A 103 -2.83 4.99 13.61
N LYS A 104 -2.03 5.25 14.65
CA LYS A 104 -1.79 6.59 15.21
C LYS A 104 -0.29 6.93 15.24
N PRO A 105 0.07 8.24 15.25
CA PRO A 105 1.47 8.64 15.38
C PRO A 105 2.12 8.09 16.65
N LEU A 106 3.40 7.72 16.56
CA LEU A 106 4.18 7.32 17.73
C LEU A 106 4.35 8.49 18.71
N PRO A 107 4.56 8.21 20.02
CA PRO A 107 4.89 9.25 20.99
C PRO A 107 6.06 10.13 20.52
N GLY A 108 5.86 11.44 20.49
CA GLY A 108 6.84 12.41 20.01
C GLY A 108 6.83 12.66 18.50
N ILE A 109 6.00 11.95 17.73
CA ILE A 109 5.77 12.22 16.31
C ILE A 109 4.50 13.04 16.15
N GLU A 110 4.64 14.24 15.58
CA GLU A 110 3.52 15.10 15.21
C GLU A 110 3.21 14.92 13.73
N ALA A 111 2.11 14.22 13.43
CA ALA A 111 1.61 14.07 12.06
C ALA A 111 0.40 14.98 11.82
N ALA A 112 0.24 15.49 10.60
CA ALA A 112 -0.90 16.28 10.17
C ALA A 112 -1.32 15.91 8.74
N ILE A 113 -2.60 16.10 8.44
CA ILE A 113 -3.07 16.18 7.06
C ILE A 113 -3.02 17.66 6.68
N VAL A 114 -2.27 18.00 5.65
CA VAL A 114 -2.03 19.39 5.23
C VAL A 114 -2.58 19.66 3.84
N ARG A 115 -2.95 20.93 3.62
CA ARG A 115 -3.22 21.49 2.29
C ARG A 115 -2.07 22.39 1.89
N ARG A 116 -1.70 22.39 0.60
CA ARG A 116 -0.80 23.41 0.05
C ARG A 116 -1.51 24.76 -0.07
N THR A 117 -0.85 25.79 0.43
CA THR A 117 -1.28 27.19 0.28
C THR A 117 -0.83 27.73 -1.08
N PRO A 118 -1.54 28.71 -1.67
CA PRO A 118 -1.13 29.39 -2.89
C PRO A 118 0.29 29.97 -2.83
N GLU A 119 0.75 30.36 -1.63
CA GLU A 119 2.06 30.93 -1.36
C GLU A 119 3.18 29.88 -1.28
N GLY A 120 2.86 28.59 -1.48
CA GLY A 120 3.81 27.48 -1.44
C GLY A 120 4.07 26.88 -0.05
N GLY A 121 3.39 27.40 0.98
CA GLY A 121 3.33 26.84 2.33
C GLY A 121 2.44 25.61 2.46
N ALA A 122 2.42 24.98 3.62
CA ALA A 122 1.53 23.88 3.97
C ALA A 122 0.84 24.16 5.31
N GLU A 123 -0.48 23.98 5.36
CA GLU A 123 -1.30 24.26 6.54
C GLU A 123 -2.08 23.00 6.97
N PRO A 124 -2.04 22.63 8.26
CA PRO A 124 -2.87 21.55 8.79
C PRO A 124 -4.35 21.82 8.62
N VAL A 125 -5.10 20.78 8.25
CA VAL A 125 -6.56 20.82 8.14
C VAL A 125 -7.15 19.86 9.16
N ASP A 126 -8.02 20.39 10.03
CA ASP A 126 -8.73 19.62 11.06
C ASP A 126 -10.17 19.30 10.62
N ASP A 127 -10.27 18.49 9.57
CA ASP A 127 -11.54 17.98 9.05
C ASP A 127 -11.39 16.47 8.79
N PRO A 128 -12.16 15.61 9.49
CA PRO A 128 -12.09 14.16 9.32
C PRO A 128 -12.41 13.63 7.91
N ALA A 129 -13.12 14.42 7.10
CA ALA A 129 -13.43 14.11 5.71
C ALA A 129 -12.38 14.63 4.74
N PHE A 130 -11.44 15.46 5.20
CA PHE A 130 -10.42 16.04 4.34
C PHE A 130 -9.32 15.03 4.01
N GLU A 131 -9.08 14.88 2.72
CA GLU A 131 -7.98 14.11 2.15
C GLU A 131 -6.89 15.09 1.69
N GLY A 132 -5.67 14.87 2.15
CA GLY A 132 -4.57 15.80 1.88
C GLY A 132 -3.21 15.15 2.00
N GLU A 133 -2.16 15.97 1.92
CA GLU A 133 -0.79 15.49 2.07
C GLU A 133 -0.53 15.11 3.52
N LEU A 134 0.03 13.92 3.74
CA LEU A 134 0.54 13.54 5.05
C LEU A 134 1.84 14.31 5.29
N ALA A 135 1.89 15.04 6.39
CA ALA A 135 3.06 15.79 6.81
C ALA A 135 3.47 15.41 8.23
N LEU A 136 4.77 15.49 8.51
CA LEU A 136 5.35 15.32 9.84
C LEU A 136 6.02 16.62 10.27
N ARG A 137 5.85 17.06 11.52
CA ARG A 137 6.60 18.23 12.01
C ARG A 137 8.06 17.84 12.09
N ALA A 138 8.92 18.61 11.42
CA ALA A 138 10.35 18.39 11.38
C ALA A 138 10.98 18.48 12.78
N GLY A 139 12.05 17.73 13.00
CA GLY A 139 12.80 17.72 14.26
C GLY A 139 12.71 16.41 15.06
N TRP A 140 12.12 15.35 14.51
CA TRP A 140 12.17 14.04 15.15
C TRP A 140 13.60 13.47 15.15
N PRO A 141 13.97 12.60 16.12
CA PRO A 141 15.37 12.19 16.32
C PRO A 141 16.02 11.44 15.15
N SER A 142 15.26 10.61 14.43
CA SER A 142 15.75 9.77 13.31
C SER A 142 15.65 10.43 11.94
N MET A 143 15.34 11.74 11.88
CA MET A 143 15.18 12.46 10.62
C MET A 143 16.47 12.41 9.78
N PHE A 144 16.33 12.01 8.52
CA PHE A 144 17.39 12.12 7.53
C PHE A 144 18.00 13.53 7.47
N ARG A 145 19.29 13.61 7.17
CA ARG A 145 20.03 14.87 7.19
C ARG A 145 20.07 15.59 5.86
N THR A 146 20.20 14.84 4.77
CA THR A 146 20.23 15.34 3.39
C THR A 146 20.20 14.16 2.42
N TYR A 147 20.01 14.44 1.13
CA TYR A 147 20.39 13.52 0.06
C TYR A 147 21.82 13.84 -0.39
N LEU A 148 22.65 12.82 -0.54
CA LEU A 148 24.05 12.99 -0.95
C LEU A 148 24.12 13.74 -2.30
N ASN A 149 24.80 14.89 -2.31
CA ASN A 149 24.95 15.79 -3.47
C ASN A 149 23.62 16.35 -4.04
N GLU A 150 22.52 16.27 -3.30
CA GLU A 150 21.16 16.56 -3.77
C GLU A 150 20.42 17.48 -2.78
N GLU A 151 21.07 18.56 -2.35
CA GLU A 151 20.54 19.47 -1.33
C GLU A 151 19.24 20.16 -1.77
N ALA A 152 19.11 20.47 -3.06
CA ALA A 152 17.89 21.04 -3.61
C ALA A 152 16.69 20.08 -3.47
N ARG A 153 16.92 18.77 -3.63
CA ARG A 153 15.89 17.74 -3.40
C ARG A 153 15.50 17.68 -1.92
N TYR A 154 16.48 17.74 -1.01
CA TYR A 154 16.22 17.76 0.43
C TYR A 154 15.34 18.96 0.82
N ARG A 155 15.68 20.17 0.37
CA ARG A 155 14.91 21.38 0.68
C ARG A 155 13.47 21.32 0.17
N LYS A 156 13.23 20.68 -0.99
CA LYS A 156 11.89 20.50 -1.57
C LYS A 156 10.98 19.58 -0.75
N CYS A 157 11.53 18.76 0.13
CA CYS A 157 10.74 17.92 1.03
C CYS A 157 10.08 18.71 2.16
N PHE A 158 10.43 19.99 2.37
CA PHE A 158 9.93 20.77 3.49
C PHE A 158 9.11 21.97 3.04
N SER A 159 8.09 22.28 3.83
CA SER A 159 7.30 23.50 3.71
C SER A 159 7.09 24.08 5.11
N GLY A 160 7.84 25.13 5.44
CA GLY A 160 7.96 25.61 6.82
C GLY A 160 8.53 24.51 7.73
N ASP A 161 7.87 24.29 8.87
CA ASP A 161 8.25 23.25 9.84
C ASP A 161 7.73 21.85 9.46
N TRP A 162 7.06 21.70 8.32
CA TRP A 162 6.48 20.43 7.89
C TRP A 162 7.39 19.72 6.89
N TYR A 163 7.75 18.48 7.19
CA TYR A 163 8.22 17.51 6.22
C TYR A 163 7.03 16.93 5.45
N LEU A 164 7.01 17.13 4.14
CA LEU A 164 6.00 16.59 3.23
C LEU A 164 6.44 15.21 2.77
N THR A 165 5.67 14.19 3.16
CA THR A 165 6.02 12.79 2.95
C THR A 165 5.85 12.36 1.48
N GLY A 166 5.08 13.11 0.70
CA GLY A 166 4.64 12.71 -0.64
C GLY A 166 3.53 11.65 -0.64
N ASP A 167 3.05 11.25 0.54
CA ASP A 167 1.89 10.38 0.70
C ASP A 167 0.63 11.22 0.90
N LEU A 168 -0.51 10.72 0.41
CA LEU A 168 -1.83 11.23 0.71
C LEU A 168 -2.51 10.36 1.75
N ALA A 169 -3.15 11.02 2.70
CA ALA A 169 -3.87 10.38 3.77
C ALA A 169 -5.09 11.21 4.19
N ARG A 170 -5.96 10.57 4.97
CA ARG A 170 -6.94 11.27 5.81
C ARG A 170 -6.76 10.87 7.27
N ARG A 171 -7.15 11.75 8.17
CA ARG A 171 -7.21 11.48 9.61
C ARG A 171 -8.68 11.44 10.02
N ASP A 172 -9.17 10.34 10.56
CA ASP A 172 -10.56 10.28 11.03
C ASP A 172 -10.77 11.00 12.38
N ALA A 173 -12.02 11.07 12.81
CA ALA A 173 -12.42 11.75 14.05
C ALA A 173 -11.79 11.15 15.32
N ASP A 174 -11.36 9.89 15.28
CA ASP A 174 -10.72 9.21 16.41
C ASP A 174 -9.19 9.30 16.34
N GLY A 175 -8.67 10.06 15.37
CA GLY A 175 -7.24 10.31 15.16
C GLY A 175 -6.50 9.19 14.45
N TYR A 176 -7.19 8.23 13.82
CA TYR A 176 -6.56 7.19 12.99
C TYR A 176 -6.24 7.72 11.61
N TYR A 177 -5.07 7.37 11.10
CA TYR A 177 -4.63 7.77 9.77
C TYR A 177 -4.90 6.65 8.76
N TRP A 178 -5.36 7.05 7.58
CA TRP A 178 -5.74 6.16 6.49
C TRP A 178 -4.92 6.53 5.26
N PHE A 179 -4.14 5.59 4.78
CA PHE A 179 -3.33 5.76 3.58
C PHE A 179 -4.23 5.74 2.34
N LEU A 180 -4.12 6.75 1.49
CA LEU A 180 -4.90 6.84 0.24
C LEU A 180 -4.04 6.50 -0.98
N GLY A 181 -2.76 6.86 -0.93
CA GLY A 181 -1.86 6.64 -2.03
C GLY A 181 -0.65 7.54 -1.99
N ARG A 182 0.18 7.37 -3.01
CA ARG A 182 1.29 8.26 -3.30
C ARG A 182 0.77 9.44 -4.11
N ALA A 183 1.14 10.67 -3.74
CA ALA A 183 0.64 11.87 -4.41
C ALA A 183 0.98 11.87 -5.92
N ASP A 184 2.12 11.29 -6.29
CA ASP A 184 2.58 11.08 -7.66
C ASP A 184 1.84 9.95 -8.42
N ASP A 185 1.19 9.03 -7.70
CA ASP A 185 0.43 7.92 -8.28
C ASP A 185 -1.09 8.20 -8.36
N MET A 186 -1.59 9.31 -7.78
CA MET A 186 -3.03 9.59 -7.75
C MET A 186 -3.60 9.86 -9.14
N ILE A 187 -4.80 9.34 -9.36
CA ILE A 187 -5.51 9.46 -10.62
C ILE A 187 -6.55 10.57 -10.50
N LYS A 188 -6.44 11.60 -11.33
CA LYS A 188 -7.41 12.71 -11.37
C LYS A 188 -8.41 12.47 -12.49
N SER A 189 -9.55 11.88 -12.14
CA SER A 189 -10.60 11.51 -13.10
C SER A 189 -11.89 12.25 -12.83
N ALA A 190 -12.33 13.09 -13.77
CA ALA A 190 -13.60 13.84 -13.71
C ALA A 190 -13.82 14.55 -12.36
N GLY A 191 -12.77 15.21 -11.85
CA GLY A 191 -12.80 15.93 -10.57
C GLY A 191 -12.67 15.08 -9.31
N HIS A 192 -12.58 13.74 -9.44
CA HIS A 192 -12.31 12.83 -8.33
C HIS A 192 -10.82 12.54 -8.24
N LEU A 193 -10.33 12.48 -7.00
CA LEU A 193 -8.98 12.06 -6.69
C LEU A 193 -9.04 10.59 -6.28
N ILE A 194 -8.52 9.71 -7.13
CA ILE A 194 -8.69 8.26 -6.99
C ILE A 194 -7.35 7.64 -6.65
N GLY A 195 -7.30 6.95 -5.51
CA GLY A 195 -6.14 6.19 -5.08
C GLY A 195 -6.07 4.86 -5.82
N PRO A 196 -4.95 4.53 -6.50
CA PRO A 196 -4.81 3.23 -7.15
C PRO A 196 -5.04 2.06 -6.19
N PHE A 197 -4.60 2.18 -4.94
CA PHE A 197 -4.71 1.14 -3.93
C PHE A 197 -6.16 0.80 -3.56
N GLU A 198 -7.06 1.79 -3.51
CA GLU A 198 -8.49 1.55 -3.24
C GLU A 198 -9.09 0.68 -4.35
N VAL A 199 -8.79 1.01 -5.60
CA VAL A 199 -9.26 0.29 -6.78
C VAL A 199 -8.69 -1.13 -6.82
N GLU A 200 -7.39 -1.28 -6.57
CA GLU A 200 -6.71 -2.57 -6.49
C GLU A 200 -7.30 -3.44 -5.37
N SER A 201 -7.50 -2.87 -4.18
CA SER A 201 -8.08 -3.59 -3.03
C SER A 201 -9.48 -4.10 -3.32
N ALA A 202 -10.33 -3.28 -3.94
CA ALA A 202 -11.65 -3.70 -4.35
C ALA A 202 -11.59 -4.80 -5.42
N LEU A 203 -10.74 -4.68 -6.44
CA LEU A 203 -10.59 -5.73 -7.46
C LEU A 203 -10.10 -7.06 -6.87
N MET A 204 -9.19 -7.03 -5.89
CA MET A 204 -8.70 -8.23 -5.20
C MET A 204 -9.78 -8.96 -4.38
N GLU A 205 -10.93 -8.32 -4.09
CA GLU A 205 -12.09 -9.02 -3.49
C GLU A 205 -12.74 -10.01 -4.48
N HIS A 206 -12.48 -9.90 -5.78
CA HIS A 206 -13.06 -10.79 -6.78
C HIS A 206 -12.39 -12.17 -6.78
N PRO A 207 -13.13 -13.29 -6.84
CA PRO A 207 -12.56 -14.64 -6.79
C PRO A 207 -11.48 -14.91 -7.85
N ALA A 208 -11.65 -14.37 -9.05
CA ALA A 208 -10.73 -14.56 -10.17
C ALA A 208 -9.41 -13.77 -10.07
N VAL A 209 -9.37 -12.68 -9.30
CA VAL A 209 -8.24 -11.74 -9.29
C VAL A 209 -7.16 -12.23 -8.34
N HIS A 210 -5.93 -12.33 -8.86
CA HIS A 210 -4.75 -12.67 -8.08
C HIS A 210 -4.05 -11.41 -7.55
N GLU A 211 -3.72 -10.51 -8.46
CA GLU A 211 -3.09 -9.22 -8.19
C GLU A 211 -3.67 -8.20 -9.18
N ALA A 212 -3.77 -6.95 -8.75
CA ALA A 212 -4.18 -5.84 -9.59
C ALA A 212 -3.16 -4.69 -9.45
N GLY A 213 -2.83 -4.04 -10.56
CA GLY A 213 -2.06 -2.81 -10.60
C GLY A 213 -2.86 -1.74 -11.33
N VAL A 214 -3.02 -0.56 -10.74
CA VAL A 214 -3.88 0.51 -11.29
C VAL A 214 -3.05 1.74 -11.60
N ILE A 215 -3.34 2.37 -12.74
CA ILE A 215 -2.70 3.61 -13.18
C ILE A 215 -3.75 4.60 -13.70
N GLY A 216 -3.39 5.88 -13.69
CA GLY A 216 -4.05 6.92 -14.46
C GLY A 216 -3.52 6.92 -15.89
N LYS A 217 -4.43 6.76 -16.87
CA LYS A 217 -4.14 6.91 -18.30
C LYS A 217 -4.71 8.24 -18.77
N PRO A 218 -3.92 9.14 -19.39
CA PRO A 218 -4.40 10.44 -19.83
C PRO A 218 -5.62 10.32 -20.75
N ASP A 219 -6.61 11.17 -20.49
CA ASP A 219 -7.86 11.25 -21.27
C ASP A 219 -8.24 12.72 -21.48
N PRO A 220 -8.59 13.12 -22.72
CA PRO A 220 -8.83 14.52 -23.06
C PRO A 220 -10.09 15.12 -22.40
N ILE A 221 -11.01 14.30 -21.91
CA ILE A 221 -12.29 14.75 -21.35
C ILE A 221 -12.23 14.74 -19.82
N VAL A 222 -11.77 13.64 -19.24
CA VAL A 222 -11.81 13.43 -17.78
C VAL A 222 -10.46 13.66 -17.09
N GLY A 223 -9.43 14.07 -17.82
CA GLY A 223 -8.07 14.26 -17.33
C GLY A 223 -7.29 12.95 -17.36
N GLU A 224 -7.70 11.98 -16.53
CA GLU A 224 -7.22 10.61 -16.58
C GLU A 224 -8.40 9.63 -16.47
N VAL A 225 -8.33 8.51 -17.20
CA VAL A 225 -9.17 7.34 -16.94
C VAL A 225 -8.43 6.36 -16.03
N VAL A 226 -9.16 5.75 -15.10
CA VAL A 226 -8.64 4.68 -14.26
C VAL A 226 -8.50 3.41 -15.11
N LYS A 227 -7.27 2.94 -15.28
CA LYS A 227 -6.95 1.68 -15.97
C LYS A 227 -6.35 0.68 -15.00
N ALA A 228 -6.87 -0.55 -15.00
CA ALA A 228 -6.34 -1.64 -14.19
C ALA A 228 -5.66 -2.71 -15.07
N PHE A 229 -4.59 -3.30 -14.55
CA PHE A 229 -3.95 -4.49 -15.06
C PHE A 229 -4.18 -5.60 -14.04
N VAL A 230 -4.75 -6.72 -14.48
CA VAL A 230 -5.19 -7.80 -13.59
C VAL A 230 -4.48 -9.09 -13.98
N ALA A 231 -3.74 -9.65 -13.03
CA ALA A 231 -3.28 -11.02 -13.08
C ALA A 231 -4.34 -11.94 -12.46
N LEU A 232 -4.63 -13.06 -13.11
CA LEU A 232 -5.67 -14.00 -12.68
C LEU A 232 -5.12 -15.11 -11.80
N LYS A 233 -5.98 -15.69 -10.94
CA LYS A 233 -5.67 -16.92 -10.22
C LYS A 233 -5.64 -18.10 -11.20
N ALA A 234 -4.90 -19.16 -10.83
CA ALA A 234 -4.91 -20.41 -11.57
C ALA A 234 -6.34 -20.97 -11.71
N GLY A 235 -6.67 -21.51 -12.88
CA GLY A 235 -8.00 -22.04 -13.20
C GLY A 235 -8.97 -21.04 -13.83
N PHE A 236 -8.63 -19.74 -13.87
CA PHE A 236 -9.39 -18.73 -14.60
C PHE A 236 -8.77 -18.48 -15.98
N VAL A 237 -9.61 -18.42 -17.02
CA VAL A 237 -9.18 -18.19 -18.40
C VAL A 237 -9.40 -16.71 -18.77
N PRO A 238 -8.39 -16.00 -19.29
CA PRO A 238 -8.57 -14.62 -19.70
C PRO A 238 -9.52 -14.53 -20.90
N GLY A 239 -10.38 -13.50 -20.91
CA GLY A 239 -11.28 -13.22 -22.02
C GLY A 239 -12.21 -12.04 -21.76
N GLU A 240 -12.86 -11.56 -22.81
CA GLU A 240 -13.75 -10.37 -22.76
C GLU A 240 -14.93 -10.53 -21.80
N ALA A 241 -15.41 -11.76 -21.60
CA ALA A 241 -16.48 -12.04 -20.64
C ALA A 241 -16.03 -11.72 -19.21
N LEU A 242 -14.87 -12.24 -18.80
CA LEU A 242 -14.29 -12.01 -17.48
C LEU A 242 -13.88 -10.54 -17.29
N GLN A 243 -13.35 -9.90 -18.33
CA GLN A 243 -13.02 -8.47 -18.28
C GLN A 243 -14.26 -7.61 -18.00
N ARG A 244 -15.39 -7.90 -18.66
CA ARG A 244 -16.67 -7.21 -18.40
C ARG A 244 -17.23 -7.51 -17.01
N GLU A 245 -17.09 -8.75 -16.55
CA GLU A 245 -17.45 -9.15 -15.19
C GLU A 245 -16.68 -8.32 -14.14
N LEU A 246 -15.35 -8.22 -14.29
CA LEU A 246 -14.50 -7.44 -13.38
C LEU A 246 -14.84 -5.95 -13.40
N LEU A 247 -15.09 -5.36 -14.57
CA LEU A 247 -15.56 -3.98 -14.69
C LEU A 247 -16.90 -3.76 -13.97
N GLY A 248 -17.84 -4.68 -14.15
CA GLY A 248 -19.15 -4.65 -13.49
C GLY A 248 -19.03 -4.79 -11.97
N PHE A 249 -18.19 -5.72 -11.51
CA PHE A 249 -17.90 -5.95 -10.10
C PHE A 249 -17.30 -4.71 -9.44
N ALA A 250 -16.24 -4.15 -10.03
CA ALA A 250 -15.60 -2.95 -9.51
C ALA A 250 -16.56 -1.74 -9.50
N ARG A 251 -17.39 -1.58 -10.53
CA ARG A 251 -18.42 -0.53 -10.58
C ARG A 251 -19.46 -0.67 -9.48
N LYS A 252 -19.88 -1.90 -9.17
CA LYS A 252 -20.81 -2.16 -8.06
C LYS A 252 -20.16 -1.85 -6.71
N ARG A 253 -18.85 -2.11 -6.57
CA ARG A 253 -18.15 -2.00 -5.30
C ARG A 253 -17.65 -0.59 -4.97
N LEU A 254 -17.13 0.12 -5.96
CA LEU A 254 -16.50 1.44 -5.84
C LEU A 254 -17.40 2.58 -6.33
N GLY A 255 -18.46 2.27 -7.08
CA GLY A 255 -19.26 3.26 -7.79
C GLY A 255 -18.65 3.70 -9.12
N ALA A 256 -19.44 4.41 -9.92
CA ALA A 256 -19.09 4.73 -11.31
C ALA A 256 -17.96 5.76 -11.45
N ALA A 257 -17.73 6.60 -10.44
CA ALA A 257 -16.69 7.62 -10.48
C ALA A 257 -15.29 7.02 -10.26
N VAL A 258 -15.17 6.05 -9.36
CA VAL A 258 -13.90 5.48 -8.89
C VAL A 258 -13.51 4.22 -9.68
N ALA A 259 -14.49 3.45 -10.14
CA ALA A 259 -14.24 2.18 -10.82
C ALA A 259 -13.44 2.32 -12.13
N PRO A 260 -12.58 1.32 -12.45
CA PRO A 260 -11.81 1.32 -13.68
C PRO A 260 -12.72 1.41 -14.90
N LYS A 261 -12.24 2.14 -15.92
CA LYS A 261 -12.88 2.22 -17.24
C LYS A 261 -12.29 1.19 -18.20
N GLU A 262 -11.02 0.84 -17.98
CA GLU A 262 -10.29 -0.16 -18.75
C GLU A 262 -9.70 -1.20 -17.78
N ILE A 263 -9.75 -2.47 -18.18
CA ILE A 263 -9.07 -3.57 -17.49
C ILE A 263 -8.34 -4.38 -18.56
N ASP A 264 -7.04 -4.55 -18.40
CA ASP A 264 -6.26 -5.50 -19.21
C ASP A 264 -5.92 -6.73 -18.36
N LEU A 265 -6.16 -7.91 -18.92
CA LEU A 265 -5.77 -9.17 -18.29
C LEU A 265 -4.34 -9.49 -18.70
N VAL A 266 -3.42 -9.52 -17.73
CA VAL A 266 -1.99 -9.70 -17.95
C VAL A 266 -1.50 -11.00 -17.30
N ALA A 267 -0.41 -11.56 -17.84
CA ALA A 267 0.20 -12.75 -17.27
C ALA A 267 0.81 -12.47 -15.87
N SER A 268 1.46 -11.32 -15.71
CA SER A 268 2.05 -10.88 -14.45
C SER A 268 2.19 -9.36 -14.40
N LEU A 269 2.31 -8.82 -13.18
CA LEU A 269 2.60 -7.41 -12.95
C LEU A 269 4.10 -7.23 -12.70
N PRO A 270 4.72 -6.13 -13.17
CA PRO A 270 6.11 -5.85 -12.90
C PRO A 270 6.29 -5.53 -11.42
N LYS A 271 7.23 -6.22 -10.76
CA LYS A 271 7.49 -6.11 -9.33
C LYS A 271 8.97 -5.86 -9.05
N THR A 272 9.25 -5.13 -7.98
CA THR A 272 10.60 -5.08 -7.41
C THR A 272 10.94 -6.42 -6.78
N ARG A 273 12.22 -6.69 -6.48
CA ARG A 273 12.65 -7.89 -5.70
C ARG A 273 11.99 -8.06 -4.32
N SER A 274 11.32 -7.03 -3.83
CA SER A 274 10.53 -7.09 -2.59
C SER A 274 9.05 -7.40 -2.85
N GLY A 275 8.67 -7.69 -4.10
CA GLY A 275 7.31 -7.93 -4.55
C GLY A 275 6.44 -6.68 -4.75
N LYS A 276 7.00 -5.47 -4.70
CA LYS A 276 6.22 -4.23 -4.84
C LYS A 276 5.87 -3.96 -6.29
N ILE A 277 4.58 -3.77 -6.59
CA ILE A 277 4.12 -3.42 -7.94
C ILE A 277 4.76 -2.09 -8.39
N MET A 278 5.42 -2.12 -9.55
CA MET A 278 6.06 -0.97 -10.16
C MET A 278 5.08 -0.23 -11.07
N ARG A 279 4.14 0.53 -10.49
CA ARG A 279 3.11 1.31 -11.24
C ARG A 279 3.70 2.28 -12.26
N ARG A 280 4.83 2.91 -11.93
CA ARG A 280 5.60 3.75 -12.88
C ARG A 280 5.93 3.01 -14.17
N LEU A 281 6.28 1.72 -14.08
CA LEU A 281 6.60 0.90 -15.24
C LEU A 281 5.35 0.51 -16.03
N LEU A 282 4.25 0.16 -15.34
CA LEU A 282 2.96 -0.06 -15.99
C LEU A 282 2.52 1.19 -16.78
N LYS A 283 2.63 2.38 -16.17
CA LYS A 283 2.32 3.66 -16.80
C LYS A 283 3.24 3.95 -17.98
N ALA A 284 4.55 3.70 -17.84
CA ALA A 284 5.48 3.89 -18.94
C ALA A 284 5.16 2.98 -20.14
N ARG A 285 4.89 1.69 -19.90
CA ARG A 285 4.52 0.72 -20.95
C ARG A 285 3.22 1.07 -21.64
N GLU A 286 2.17 1.39 -20.87
CA GLU A 286 0.87 1.78 -21.44
C GLU A 286 0.99 3.04 -22.32
N LEU A 287 1.81 4.00 -21.90
CA LEU A 287 1.96 5.29 -22.59
C LEU A 287 3.08 5.30 -23.64
N GLY A 288 3.77 4.17 -23.85
CA GLY A 288 4.92 4.10 -24.76
C GLY A 288 6.10 5.00 -24.35
N LEU A 289 6.22 5.31 -23.06
CA LEU A 289 7.30 6.15 -22.51
C LEU A 289 8.53 5.29 -22.15
N PRO A 290 9.73 5.89 -22.08
CA PRO A 290 10.92 5.20 -21.60
C PRO A 290 10.72 4.62 -20.19
N GLU A 291 11.10 3.36 -20.01
CA GLU A 291 10.92 2.63 -18.76
C GLU A 291 11.79 3.15 -17.60
N GLY A 292 12.87 3.88 -17.89
CA GLY A 292 13.81 4.38 -16.88
C GLY A 292 14.60 3.25 -16.19
N ASP A 293 14.94 3.43 -14.91
CA ASP A 293 15.68 2.43 -14.15
C ASP A 293 14.82 1.19 -13.83
N THR A 294 15.30 0.04 -14.29
CA THR A 294 14.70 -1.30 -14.15
C THR A 294 15.57 -2.26 -13.32
N SER A 295 16.66 -1.79 -12.72
CA SER A 295 17.64 -2.62 -12.01
C SER A 295 17.06 -3.41 -10.82
N THR A 296 15.97 -2.92 -10.23
CA THR A 296 15.29 -3.55 -9.08
C THR A 296 14.20 -4.54 -9.47
N LEU A 297 13.91 -4.76 -10.76
CA LEU A 297 12.92 -5.75 -11.19
C LEU A 297 13.31 -7.15 -10.69
N GLU A 298 12.30 -7.93 -10.32
CA GLU A 298 12.44 -9.38 -10.20
C GLU A 298 12.89 -9.94 -11.55
N SER A 299 13.95 -10.74 -11.54
CA SER A 299 14.32 -11.55 -12.69
C SER A 299 13.22 -12.59 -12.90
N THR A 300 12.46 -12.42 -13.98
CA THR A 300 11.41 -13.35 -14.44
C THR A 300 11.90 -14.79 -14.53
#